data_AF-A0A5B2US00-F1
#
_entry.id   AF-A0A5B2US00-F1
#
_cell.length_a   1.000
_cell.length_b   1.000
_cell.length_c   1.000
_cell.angle_alpha   90.00
_cell.angle_beta   90.00
_cell.angle_gamma   90.00
#
_symmetry.space_group_name_H-M   'P 1'
#
loop_
_entity.id
_entity.type
_entity.pdbx_description
1 polymer ?
#
loop_
_entity_poly.entity_id
_entity_poly.type
_entity_poly.pdbx_seq_one_letter_code
_entity_poly.pdbx_strand_id
1 'polypeptide(L)'
;MRAYQHRGQARDDSQAYDNVPAGERPTFHEIRALGAWLYEQQGFAQEYIQGLMGHADVKMTEHYQSGHGDDEVIYMKVKADLNV
;
A
#
# COMPACT_ATOMS: atom_id res chain seq x y z
N MET A 1 -4.50 -2.24 25.11
CA MET A 1 -3.62 -2.18 23.91
C MET A 1 -3.26 -3.60 23.43
N ARG A 2 -4.18 -4.32 22.76
CA ARG A 2 -3.96 -5.75 22.37
C ARG A 2 -4.22 -6.06 20.88
N ALA A 3 -4.46 -5.05 20.05
CA ALA A 3 -4.91 -5.26 18.66
C ALA A 3 -3.80 -5.14 17.59
N TYR A 4 -2.57 -4.77 17.97
CA TYR A 4 -1.48 -4.56 17.00
C TYR A 4 -0.68 -5.84 16.66
N GLN A 5 -0.83 -6.92 17.43
CA GLN A 5 0.05 -8.10 17.30
C GLN A 5 -0.30 -9.06 16.15
N HIS A 6 -1.39 -8.87 15.40
CA HIS A 6 -1.86 -9.89 14.45
C HIS A 6 -1.67 -9.55 12.96
N ARG A 7 -1.47 -8.28 12.57
CA ARG A 7 -1.38 -7.92 11.14
C ARG A 7 -0.04 -8.23 10.47
N GLY A 8 1.02 -8.47 11.26
CA GLY A 8 2.37 -8.76 10.75
C GLY A 8 2.74 -10.25 10.75
N GLN A 9 1.98 -11.10 11.45
CA GLN A 9 2.39 -12.49 11.70
C GLN A 9 2.65 -13.28 10.41
N ALA A 10 1.72 -13.22 9.44
CA ALA A 10 1.90 -13.92 8.17
C ALA A 10 3.12 -13.43 7.35
N ARG A 11 3.50 -12.15 7.50
CA ARG A 11 4.72 -11.60 6.89
C ARG A 11 5.96 -12.11 7.62
N ASP A 12 5.93 -12.13 8.95
CA ASP A 12 7.06 -12.58 9.76
C ASP A 12 7.27 -14.11 9.61
N ASP A 13 6.19 -14.89 9.49
CA ASP A 13 6.23 -16.34 9.24
C ASP A 13 6.80 -16.70 7.86
N SER A 14 6.69 -15.81 6.87
CA SER A 14 7.24 -16.05 5.53
C SER A 14 8.76 -15.88 5.46
N GLN A 15 9.36 -15.27 6.48
CA GLN A 15 10.80 -14.95 6.55
C GLN A 15 11.32 -14.11 5.37
N ALA A 16 10.43 -13.53 4.56
CA ALA A 16 10.80 -12.83 3.33
C ALA A 16 11.56 -11.50 3.56
N TYR A 17 11.54 -10.99 4.80
CA TYR A 17 12.10 -9.68 5.17
C TYR A 17 13.00 -9.75 6.42
N ASP A 18 13.60 -10.91 6.70
CA ASP A 18 14.44 -11.11 7.89
C ASP A 18 15.67 -10.18 7.92
N ASN A 19 16.15 -9.77 6.75
CA ASN A 19 17.25 -8.83 6.55
C ASN A 19 16.84 -7.34 6.63
N VAL A 20 15.54 -7.03 6.78
CA VAL A 20 15.03 -5.65 6.85
C VAL A 20 14.70 -5.30 8.31
N PRO A 21 15.13 -4.12 8.82
CA PRO A 21 14.79 -3.65 10.16
C PRO A 21 13.28 -3.65 10.39
N ALA A 22 12.82 -4.04 11.58
CA ALA A 22 11.39 -4.27 11.85
C ALA A 22 10.48 -3.06 11.53
N GLY A 23 10.98 -1.83 11.72
CA GLY A 23 10.24 -0.59 11.42
C GLY A 23 10.17 -0.23 9.93
N GLU A 24 10.97 -0.88 9.09
CA GLU A 24 11.05 -0.66 7.63
C GLU A 24 10.40 -1.81 6.85
N ARG A 25 10.00 -2.88 7.54
CA ARG A 25 9.31 -4.00 6.90
C ARG A 25 7.95 -3.55 6.40
N PRO A 26 7.57 -3.88 5.16
CA PRO A 26 6.32 -3.43 4.60
C PRO A 26 5.16 -3.99 5.42
N THR A 27 4.13 -3.17 5.55
CA THR A 27 2.84 -3.50 6.12
C THR A 27 1.98 -4.21 5.08
N PHE A 28 0.89 -4.82 5.54
CA PHE A 28 -0.07 -5.48 4.64
C PHE A 28 -0.59 -4.55 3.53
N HIS A 29 -0.87 -3.28 3.84
CA HIS A 29 -1.41 -2.34 2.86
C HIS A 29 -0.39 -1.97 1.79
N GLU A 30 0.90 -1.86 2.13
CA GLU A 30 1.98 -1.56 1.18
C GLU A 30 2.22 -2.74 0.22
N ILE A 31 2.27 -3.99 0.73
CA ILE A 31 2.38 -5.18 -0.12
C ILE A 31 1.18 -5.30 -1.06
N ARG A 32 -0.02 -5.04 -0.53
CA ARG A 32 -1.26 -5.09 -1.28
C ARG A 32 -1.35 -4.00 -2.35
N ALA A 33 -0.90 -2.79 -2.05
CA ALA A 33 -0.78 -1.68 -3.00
C ALA A 33 0.15 -2.03 -4.17
N LEU A 34 1.36 -2.51 -3.85
CA LEU A 34 2.33 -2.97 -4.85
C LEU A 34 1.76 -4.10 -5.73
N GLY A 35 1.07 -5.07 -5.11
CA GLY A 35 0.41 -6.15 -5.84
C GLY A 35 -0.60 -5.62 -6.87
N ALA A 36 -1.49 -4.71 -6.47
CA ALA A 36 -2.48 -4.12 -7.36
C ALA A 36 -1.85 -3.39 -8.55
N TRP A 37 -0.74 -2.68 -8.32
CA TRP A 37 0.02 -2.02 -9.38
C TRP A 37 0.68 -3.03 -10.33
N LEU A 38 1.32 -4.08 -9.82
CA LEU A 38 1.96 -5.11 -10.66
C LEU A 38 0.96 -5.87 -11.54
N TYR A 39 -0.27 -6.10 -11.08
CA TYR A 39 -1.34 -6.68 -11.93
C TYR A 39 -1.75 -5.73 -13.06
N GLU A 40 -1.86 -4.43 -12.77
CA GLU A 40 -2.15 -3.42 -13.79
C GLU A 40 -1.04 -3.36 -14.86
N GLN A 41 0.23 -3.36 -14.45
CA GLN A 41 1.37 -3.35 -15.38
C GLN A 41 1.43 -4.60 -16.28
N GLN A 42 0.84 -5.71 -15.85
CA GLN A 42 0.70 -6.94 -16.64
C GLN A 42 -0.54 -6.94 -17.56
N GLY A 43 -1.33 -5.87 -17.56
CA GLY A 43 -2.50 -5.69 -18.44
C GLY A 43 -3.79 -6.33 -17.93
N PHE A 44 -3.89 -6.66 -16.63
CA PHE A 44 -5.14 -7.17 -16.06
C PHE A 44 -6.20 -6.06 -15.97
N ALA A 45 -7.47 -6.44 -16.18
CA ALA A 45 -8.59 -5.51 -16.12
C ALA A 45 -8.78 -4.94 -14.70
N GLN A 46 -9.14 -3.66 -14.60
CA GLN A 46 -9.29 -2.97 -13.31
C GLN A 46 -10.38 -3.59 -12.43
N GLU A 47 -11.46 -4.12 -13.00
CA GLU A 47 -12.51 -4.81 -12.26
C GLU A 47 -12.01 -6.11 -11.62
N TYR A 48 -11.09 -6.81 -12.28
CA TYR A 48 -10.43 -8.00 -11.73
C TYR A 48 -9.54 -7.63 -10.55
N ILE A 49 -8.73 -6.57 -10.70
CA ILE A 49 -7.88 -6.07 -9.63
C ILE A 49 -8.73 -5.58 -8.44
N GLN A 50 -9.79 -4.81 -8.70
CA GLN A 50 -10.75 -4.38 -7.69
C GLN A 50 -11.35 -5.55 -6.91
N GLY A 51 -11.72 -6.63 -7.61
CA GLY A 51 -12.21 -7.86 -7.00
C GLY A 51 -11.20 -8.51 -6.05
N LEU A 52 -9.92 -8.61 -6.46
CA LEU A 52 -8.83 -9.11 -5.61
C LEU A 52 -8.61 -8.23 -4.38
N MET A 53 -8.76 -6.91 -4.54
CA MET A 53 -8.66 -5.96 -3.43
C MET A 53 -9.92 -6.01 -2.54
N GLY A 54 -11.06 -6.45 -3.03
CA GLY A 54 -12.32 -6.39 -2.28
C GLY A 54 -12.76 -4.94 -2.02
N HIS A 55 -12.44 -4.02 -2.93
CA HIS A 55 -12.89 -2.63 -2.85
C HIS A 55 -14.30 -2.48 -3.43
N ALA A 56 -15.18 -1.76 -2.73
CA ALA A 56 -16.52 -1.47 -3.22
C ALA A 56 -16.57 -0.42 -4.34
N ASP A 57 -15.54 0.43 -4.43
CA ASP A 57 -15.40 1.49 -5.45
C ASP A 57 -14.03 1.36 -6.13
N VAL A 58 -14.02 1.47 -7.46
CA VAL A 58 -12.81 1.42 -8.29
C VAL A 58 -11.82 2.54 -7.94
N LYS A 59 -12.32 3.70 -7.48
CA LYS A 59 -11.48 4.82 -7.04
C LYS A 59 -10.55 4.45 -5.89
N MET A 60 -10.96 3.50 -5.04
CA MET A 60 -10.10 2.99 -3.97
C MET A 60 -8.97 2.12 -4.54
N THR A 61 -9.19 1.40 -5.64
CA THR A 61 -8.13 0.61 -6.30
C THR A 61 -7.12 1.54 -6.95
N GLU A 62 -7.57 2.57 -7.67
CA GLU A 62 -6.72 3.58 -8.29
C GLU A 62 -5.85 4.31 -7.25
N HIS A 63 -6.42 4.66 -6.09
CA HIS A 63 -5.67 5.30 -5.00
C HIS A 63 -4.52 4.42 -4.47
N TYR A 64 -4.72 3.11 -4.38
CA TYR A 64 -3.68 2.17 -3.94
C TYR A 64 -2.62 1.90 -5.02
N GLN A 65 -2.92 2.14 -6.30
CA GLN A 65 -1.96 2.02 -7.40
C GLN A 65 -1.10 3.28 -7.55
N SER A 66 -1.64 4.45 -7.19
CA SER A 66 -0.95 5.74 -7.30
C SER A 66 0.40 5.76 -6.58
N GLY A 67 1.40 6.43 -7.16
CA GLY A 67 2.73 6.62 -6.58
C GLY A 67 3.73 5.48 -6.78
N HIS A 68 3.36 4.43 -7.52
CA HIS A 68 4.26 3.30 -7.87
C HIS A 68 4.92 3.44 -9.25
N GLY A 69 4.45 4.38 -10.09
CA GLY A 69 5.08 4.73 -11.36
C GLY A 69 6.11 5.86 -11.22
N ASP A 70 6.74 6.24 -12.34
CA ASP A 70 7.73 7.33 -12.41
C ASP A 70 7.13 8.74 -12.23
N ASP A 71 5.86 8.84 -11.84
CA ASP A 71 5.18 10.12 -11.63
C ASP A 71 5.94 10.95 -10.59
N GLU A 72 6.31 12.17 -10.98
CA GLU A 72 7.09 13.09 -10.17
C GLU A 72 6.42 13.28 -8.80
N VAL A 73 7.15 12.98 -7.71
CA VAL A 73 6.64 13.21 -6.35
C VAL A 73 6.41 14.70 -6.15
N ILE A 74 5.16 15.14 -6.22
CA ILE A 74 4.78 16.54 -6.02
C ILE A 74 4.81 16.85 -4.53
N TYR A 75 5.89 17.46 -4.05
CA TYR A 75 5.97 17.96 -2.69
C TYR A 75 5.05 19.18 -2.52
N MET A 76 3.96 19.01 -1.78
CA MET A 76 3.12 20.13 -1.37
C MET A 76 3.64 20.71 -0.05
N LYS A 77 4.24 21.90 -0.11
CA LYS A 77 4.71 22.62 1.08
C LYS A 77 3.51 23.15 1.85
N VAL A 78 3.14 22.47 2.93
CA VAL A 78 2.08 22.91 3.84
C VAL A 78 2.67 23.68 5.01
N LYS A 79 1.95 24.71 5.47
CA LYS A 79 2.24 25.43 6.70
C LYS A 79 1.02 25.36 7.60
N ALA A 80 1.22 24.98 8.86
CA ALA A 80 0.17 25.08 9.86
C ALA A 80 0.08 26.54 10.29
N ASP A 81 -0.73 27.34 9.61
CA ASP A 81 -1.05 28.73 9.99
C ASP A 81 -2.01 28.75 11.18
N LEU A 82 -1.60 28.09 12.27
CA LEU A 82 -2.33 28.12 13.53
C LEU A 82 -2.16 29.51 14.14
N ASN A 83 -3.23 30.30 14.17
CA ASN A 83 -3.27 31.52 14.98
C ASN A 83 -3.48 31.09 16.44
N VAL A 84 -2.43 31.25 17.26
CA VAL A 84 -2.48 31.13 18.72
C VAL A 84 -2.80 32.48 19.34
#